data_AF-A0AA90KAC0-F1
#
_entry.id   AF-A0AA90KAC0-F1
#
_cell.length_a   1.000
_cell.length_b   1.000
_cell.length_c   1.000
_cell.angle_alpha   90.00
_cell.angle_beta   90.00
_cell.angle_gamma   90.00
#
_symmetry.space_group_name_H-M   'P 1'
#
loop_
_entity.id
_entity.type
_entity.pdbx_description
1 polymer ?
#
loop_
_entity_poly.entity_id
_entity_poly.type
_entity_poly.pdbx_seq_one_letter_code
_entity_poly.pdbx_strand_id
1 'polypeptide(L)'
;MEDLSRLDEGELYERMMRSAGPIPPCGAAVRLVFLTPALRVWLMNHGLVRADMVDGRHVAVVSFADAFELFKDFYGRSMLQEKEGIGDSEVSVLWIAASLWGVDVGTLRHVMTGLEKDHAGLAAEAMMYAAGFMDNSADPESGEVDGYATGPLAMAHEERWDW
;
A
#
# COMPACT_ATOMS: atom_id res chain seq x y z
N MET A 1 1.60 -24.01 2.02
CA MET A 1 1.45 -22.55 1.88
C MET A 1 2.52 -21.94 2.79
N GLU A 2 3.40 -21.10 2.24
CA GLU A 2 4.49 -20.48 3.01
C GLU A 2 3.91 -19.52 4.07
N ASP A 3 4.51 -19.51 5.27
CA ASP A 3 4.11 -18.65 6.38
C ASP A 3 4.84 -17.30 6.29
N LEU A 4 4.16 -16.31 5.70
CA LEU A 4 4.70 -14.97 5.49
C LEU A 4 4.98 -14.19 6.79
N SER A 5 4.42 -14.60 7.93
CA SER A 5 4.62 -13.91 9.22
C SER A 5 6.03 -14.04 9.78
N ARG A 6 6.84 -14.94 9.19
CA ARG A 6 8.23 -15.19 9.58
C ARG A 6 9.25 -14.36 8.80
N LEU A 7 8.82 -13.68 7.74
CA LEU A 7 9.68 -12.80 6.97
C LEU A 7 9.93 -11.52 7.77
N ASP A 8 11.11 -10.94 7.60
CA ASP A 8 11.31 -9.57 8.08
C ASP A 8 10.51 -8.57 7.22
N GLU A 9 10.38 -7.34 7.73
CA GLU A 9 9.57 -6.31 7.10
C GLU A 9 10.09 -5.95 5.69
N GLY A 10 11.42 -5.89 5.52
CA GLY A 10 12.03 -5.59 4.23
C GLY A 10 11.76 -6.67 3.19
N GLU A 11 11.96 -7.94 3.57
CA GLU A 11 11.70 -9.07 2.68
C GLU A 11 10.21 -9.17 2.31
N LEU A 12 9.31 -8.95 3.26
CA LEU A 12 7.87 -8.93 3.00
C LEU A 12 7.53 -7.82 2.00
N TYR A 13 8.06 -6.61 2.20
CA TYR A 13 7.87 -5.49 1.29
C TYR A 13 8.33 -5.81 -0.13
N GLU A 14 9.55 -6.34 -0.26
CA GLU A 14 10.13 -6.70 -1.57
C GLU A 14 9.28 -7.75 -2.30
N ARG A 15 8.80 -8.76 -1.59
CA ARG A 15 7.93 -9.79 -2.17
C ARG A 15 6.56 -9.25 -2.57
N MET A 16 6.01 -8.30 -1.81
CA MET A 16 4.75 -7.63 -2.17
C MET A 16 4.93 -6.73 -3.39
N MET A 17 5.98 -5.91 -3.41
CA MET A 17 6.29 -5.04 -4.54
C MET A 17 6.60 -5.86 -5.79
N ARG A 18 7.17 -7.06 -5.68
CA ARG A 18 7.42 -7.93 -6.84
C ARG A 18 6.15 -8.36 -7.56
N SER A 19 5.03 -8.52 -6.86
CA SER A 19 3.75 -8.87 -7.51
C SER A 19 3.06 -7.67 -8.17
N ALA A 20 3.36 -6.44 -7.71
CA ALA A 20 2.63 -5.23 -8.08
C ALA A 20 3.43 -4.23 -8.92
N GLY A 21 4.75 -4.26 -8.83
CA GLY A 21 5.71 -3.30 -9.40
C GLY A 21 5.61 -3.08 -10.91
N PRO A 22 5.26 -4.08 -11.75
CA PRO A 22 5.10 -3.84 -13.19
C PRO A 22 3.94 -2.90 -13.57
N ILE A 23 3.00 -2.63 -12.67
CA ILE A 23 1.85 -1.76 -12.90
C ILE A 23 1.90 -0.63 -11.86
N PRO A 24 2.28 0.61 -12.24
CA PRO A 24 2.55 1.67 -11.26
C PRO A 24 1.40 1.94 -10.26
N PRO A 25 0.11 1.98 -10.66
CA PRO A 25 -0.99 2.09 -9.69
C PRO A 25 -1.05 0.93 -8.68
N CYS A 26 -0.76 -0.30 -9.10
CA CYS A 26 -0.74 -1.46 -8.20
C CYS A 26 0.43 -1.38 -7.21
N GLY A 27 1.62 -0.98 -7.69
CA GLY A 27 2.77 -0.73 -6.82
C GLY A 27 2.49 0.38 -5.80
N ALA A 28 1.81 1.45 -6.23
CA ALA A 28 1.38 2.55 -5.36
C ALA A 28 0.47 2.06 -4.23
N ALA A 29 -0.52 1.22 -4.58
CA ALA A 29 -1.46 0.65 -3.63
C ALA A 29 -0.74 -0.18 -2.56
N VAL A 30 0.19 -1.05 -2.98
CA VAL A 30 0.98 -1.90 -2.08
C VAL A 30 1.85 -1.06 -1.16
N ARG A 31 2.60 -0.09 -1.70
CA ARG A 31 3.45 0.78 -0.89
C ARG A 31 2.65 1.57 0.12
N LEU A 32 1.50 2.12 -0.28
CA LEU A 32 0.63 2.90 0.58
C LEU A 32 0.13 2.10 1.80
N VAL A 33 -0.39 0.89 1.61
CA VAL A 33 -0.81 0.05 2.75
C VAL A 33 0.37 -0.48 3.55
N PHE A 34 1.52 -0.70 2.91
CA PHE A 34 2.71 -1.16 3.60
C PHE A 34 3.25 -0.09 4.55
N LEU A 35 3.30 1.16 4.12
CA LEU A 35 3.74 2.32 4.93
C LEU A 35 2.71 2.73 6.00
N THR A 36 1.58 2.04 6.07
CA THR A 36 0.56 2.21 7.11
C THR A 36 0.56 0.98 8.02
N PRO A 37 1.34 0.94 9.12
CA PRO A 37 1.60 -0.29 9.88
C PRO A 37 0.35 -1.01 10.38
N ALA A 38 -0.67 -0.26 10.82
CA ALA A 38 -1.94 -0.82 11.28
C ALA A 38 -2.65 -1.63 10.18
N LEU A 39 -2.72 -1.09 8.95
CA LEU A 39 -3.29 -1.80 7.80
C LEU A 39 -2.44 -3.01 7.42
N ARG A 40 -1.12 -2.87 7.39
CA ARG A 40 -0.22 -3.98 7.07
C ARG A 40 -0.44 -5.16 8.02
N VAL A 41 -0.48 -4.90 9.34
CA VAL A 41 -0.74 -5.93 10.35
C VAL A 41 -2.13 -6.54 10.18
N TRP A 42 -3.15 -5.70 9.95
CA TRP A 42 -4.51 -6.16 9.73
C TRP A 42 -4.64 -7.07 8.51
N LEU A 43 -4.08 -6.68 7.35
CA LEU A 43 -4.08 -7.49 6.13
C LEU A 43 -3.43 -8.86 6.36
N MET A 44 -2.33 -8.91 7.12
CA MET A 44 -1.65 -10.16 7.47
C MET A 44 -2.50 -11.05 8.37
N ASN A 45 -3.08 -10.48 9.44
CA ASN A 45 -3.89 -11.21 10.42
C ASN A 45 -5.16 -11.84 9.81
N HIS A 46 -5.73 -11.19 8.80
CA HIS A 46 -6.93 -11.66 8.11
C HIS A 46 -6.62 -12.51 6.87
N GLY A 47 -5.35 -12.87 6.62
CA GLY A 47 -4.95 -13.72 5.48
C GLY A 47 -5.19 -13.08 4.11
N LEU A 48 -5.22 -11.75 4.07
CA LEU A 48 -5.42 -10.94 2.86
C LEU A 48 -4.11 -10.75 2.10
N VAL A 49 -2.98 -11.14 2.71
CA VAL A 49 -1.68 -11.29 2.04
C VAL A 49 -1.38 -12.77 1.89
N ARG A 50 -1.17 -13.23 0.65
CA ARG A 50 -0.93 -14.64 0.35
C ARG A 50 0.41 -14.84 -0.32
N ALA A 51 1.13 -15.88 0.09
CA ALA A 51 2.34 -16.30 -0.60
C ALA A 51 1.95 -16.96 -1.93
N ASP A 52 2.63 -16.59 -3.01
CA ASP A 52 2.43 -17.17 -4.33
C ASP A 52 3.77 -17.32 -5.07
N MET A 53 3.72 -17.99 -6.23
CA MET A 53 4.85 -18.19 -7.12
C MET A 53 4.51 -17.67 -8.51
N VAL A 54 5.21 -16.64 -8.95
CA VAL A 54 5.08 -16.08 -10.31
C VAL A 54 6.43 -16.23 -11.00
N ASP A 55 6.43 -16.88 -12.17
CA ASP A 55 7.64 -17.14 -12.97
C ASP A 55 8.82 -17.72 -12.16
N GLY A 56 8.51 -18.65 -11.25
CA GLY A 56 9.50 -19.32 -10.42
C GLY A 56 10.05 -18.48 -9.25
N ARG A 57 9.47 -17.31 -8.98
CA ARG A 57 9.87 -16.42 -7.88
C ARG A 57 8.79 -16.36 -6.81
N HIS A 58 9.20 -16.41 -5.56
CA HIS A 58 8.31 -16.19 -4.42
C HIS A 58 7.84 -14.74 -4.41
N VAL A 59 6.53 -14.54 -4.32
CA VAL A 59 5.87 -13.24 -4.20
C VAL A 59 4.86 -13.26 -3.06
N ALA A 60 4.48 -12.06 -2.61
CA ALA A 60 3.35 -11.87 -1.72
C ALA A 60 2.30 -11.06 -2.47
N VAL A 61 1.06 -11.53 -2.48
CA VAL A 61 -0.06 -10.89 -3.20
C VAL A 61 -1.04 -10.37 -2.17
N VAL A 62 -1.37 -9.08 -2.27
CA VAL A 62 -2.38 -8.43 -1.44
C VAL A 62 -3.73 -8.50 -2.17
N SER A 63 -4.73 -9.11 -1.54
CA SER A 63 -6.08 -9.17 -2.08
C SER A 63 -6.89 -7.94 -1.66
N PHE A 64 -6.74 -6.84 -2.39
CA PHE A 64 -7.46 -5.59 -2.09
C PHE A 64 -8.98 -5.71 -2.27
N ALA A 65 -9.44 -6.56 -3.20
CA ALA A 65 -10.86 -6.83 -3.36
C ALA A 65 -11.46 -7.51 -2.11
N ASP A 66 -10.83 -8.59 -1.65
CA ASP A 66 -11.27 -9.29 -0.43
C ASP A 66 -11.14 -8.39 0.80
N ALA A 67 -10.08 -7.58 0.88
CA ALA A 67 -9.89 -6.62 1.96
C ALA A 67 -11.03 -5.58 2.01
N PHE A 68 -11.44 -5.08 0.85
CA PHE A 68 -12.52 -4.09 0.77
C PHE A 68 -13.90 -4.70 1.03
N GLU A 69 -14.16 -5.94 0.59
CA GLU A 69 -15.39 -6.65 0.94
C GLU A 69 -15.44 -6.98 2.45
N LEU A 70 -14.34 -7.45 3.03
CA LEU A 70 -14.25 -7.69 4.47
C LEU A 70 -14.49 -6.40 5.27
N PHE A 71 -13.96 -5.27 4.79
CA PHE A 71 -14.25 -3.95 5.34
C PHE A 71 -15.75 -3.61 5.32
N LYS A 72 -16.47 -3.90 4.23
CA LYS A 72 -17.93 -3.67 4.14
C LYS A 72 -18.72 -4.56 5.11
N ASP A 73 -18.26 -5.79 5.30
CA ASP A 73 -18.92 -6.79 6.18
C ASP A 73 -18.79 -6.43 7.67
N PHE A 74 -17.74 -5.71 8.06
CA PHE A 74 -17.72 -5.04 9.35
C PHE A 74 -18.80 -3.96 9.37
N TYR A 75 -19.96 -4.29 9.95
CA TYR A 75 -21.16 -3.44 10.12
C TYR A 75 -20.87 -2.08 10.82
N GLY A 76 -20.17 -1.18 10.13
CA GLY A 76 -19.78 0.13 10.60
C GLY A 76 -18.31 0.23 11.03
N ARG A 77 -17.73 1.41 10.75
CA ARG A 77 -16.36 1.83 11.12
C ARG A 77 -16.01 1.59 12.60
N SER A 78 -17.01 1.54 13.48
CA SER A 78 -16.83 1.34 14.92
C SER A 78 -16.23 -0.02 15.29
N MET A 79 -16.58 -1.12 14.61
CA MET A 79 -16.02 -2.44 14.96
C MET A 79 -14.55 -2.59 14.56
N LEU A 80 -14.15 -1.99 13.44
CA LEU A 80 -12.75 -1.94 13.00
C LEU A 80 -11.88 -1.12 13.97
N GLN A 81 -12.41 0.00 14.46
CA GLN A 81 -11.72 0.80 15.47
C GLN A 81 -11.58 0.05 16.80
N GLU A 82 -12.68 -0.51 17.32
CA GLU A 82 -12.70 -1.11 18.66
C GLU A 82 -11.95 -2.44 18.77
N LYS A 83 -11.98 -3.28 17.73
CA LYS A 83 -11.41 -4.63 17.78
C LYS A 83 -10.09 -4.77 17.06
N GLU A 84 -9.94 -4.07 15.95
CA GLU A 84 -8.81 -4.25 15.03
C GLU A 84 -7.80 -3.08 15.12
N GLY A 85 -8.13 -2.01 15.84
CA GLY A 85 -7.28 -0.82 15.96
C GLY A 85 -7.15 -0.04 14.65
N ILE A 86 -8.10 -0.21 13.72
CA ILE A 86 -8.10 0.46 12.42
C ILE A 86 -8.96 1.72 12.50
N GLY A 87 -8.32 2.88 12.48
CA GLY A 87 -8.94 4.20 12.54
C GLY A 87 -9.61 4.64 11.23
N ASP A 88 -10.27 5.80 11.27
CA ASP A 88 -10.93 6.38 10.08
C ASP A 88 -9.93 6.72 8.96
N SER A 89 -8.70 7.08 9.34
CA SER A 89 -7.66 7.41 8.38
C SER A 89 -7.12 6.17 7.69
N GLU A 90 -6.90 5.08 8.42
CA GLU A 90 -6.50 3.78 7.86
C GLU A 90 -7.59 3.23 6.94
N VAL A 91 -8.87 3.36 7.31
CA VAL A 91 -9.99 3.01 6.41
C VAL A 91 -9.90 3.80 5.10
N SER A 92 -9.60 5.09 5.21
CA SER A 92 -9.47 5.96 4.04
C SER A 92 -8.29 5.55 3.15
N VAL A 93 -7.17 5.19 3.77
CA VAL A 93 -5.99 4.65 3.08
C VAL A 93 -6.30 3.33 2.37
N LEU A 94 -6.99 2.38 3.02
CA LEU A 94 -7.38 1.11 2.41
C LEU A 94 -8.28 1.33 1.18
N TRP A 95 -9.24 2.25 1.28
CA TRP A 95 -10.13 2.61 0.18
C TRP A 95 -9.36 3.18 -1.00
N ILE A 96 -8.39 4.07 -0.75
CA ILE A 96 -7.51 4.64 -1.77
C ILE A 96 -6.66 3.55 -2.44
N ALA A 97 -6.04 2.68 -1.65
CA ALA A 97 -5.22 1.59 -2.16
C ALA A 97 -6.05 0.60 -3.00
N ALA A 98 -7.26 0.26 -2.55
CA ALA A 98 -8.18 -0.57 -3.32
C ALA A 98 -8.57 0.09 -4.66
N SER A 99 -8.82 1.40 -4.67
CA SER A 99 -9.07 2.15 -5.91
C SER A 99 -7.87 2.12 -6.86
N LEU A 100 -6.65 2.32 -6.34
CA LEU A 100 -5.41 2.26 -7.10
C LEU A 100 -5.15 0.87 -7.71
N TRP A 101 -5.55 -0.17 -6.98
CA TRP A 101 -5.53 -1.56 -7.46
C TRP A 101 -6.61 -1.85 -8.52
N GLY A 102 -7.57 -0.95 -8.71
CA GLY A 102 -8.66 -1.09 -9.69
C GLY A 102 -9.97 -1.67 -9.12
N VAL A 103 -10.13 -1.73 -7.81
CA VAL A 103 -11.42 -2.07 -7.18
C VAL A 103 -12.38 -0.89 -7.34
N ASP A 104 -13.62 -1.15 -7.79
CA ASP A 104 -14.65 -0.11 -7.86
C ASP A 104 -15.17 0.21 -6.46
N VAL A 105 -14.65 1.32 -5.93
CA VAL A 105 -14.94 1.79 -4.59
C VAL A 105 -15.62 3.17 -4.62
N GLY A 106 -16.03 3.67 -5.80
CA GLY A 106 -16.59 5.01 -5.98
C GLY A 106 -15.54 6.14 -5.95
N THR A 107 -16.00 7.39 -5.83
CA THR A 107 -15.11 8.56 -5.98
C THR A 107 -14.33 8.89 -4.71
N LEU A 108 -13.03 9.20 -4.84
CA LEU A 108 -12.13 9.62 -3.76
C LEU A 108 -12.63 10.80 -2.90
N ARG A 109 -13.50 11.66 -3.45
CA ARG A 109 -14.09 12.81 -2.74
C ARG A 109 -14.74 12.43 -1.40
N HIS A 110 -15.31 11.24 -1.29
CA HIS A 110 -16.00 10.78 -0.07
C HIS A 110 -15.07 10.22 0.99
N VAL A 111 -13.79 10.03 0.65
CA VAL A 111 -12.81 9.33 1.47
C VAL A 111 -11.78 10.31 2.06
N MET A 112 -11.49 11.41 1.35
CA MET A 112 -10.47 12.37 1.76
C MET A 112 -10.74 13.05 3.12
N THR A 113 -12.00 13.14 3.56
CA THR A 113 -12.34 13.79 4.85
C THR A 113 -11.91 12.98 6.07
N GLY A 114 -11.59 11.69 5.89
CA GLY A 114 -11.14 10.81 6.97
C GLY A 114 -9.62 10.74 7.11
N LEU A 115 -8.85 11.33 6.19
CA LEU A 115 -7.40 11.26 6.22
C LEU A 115 -6.80 12.23 7.24
N GLU A 116 -6.00 11.69 8.14
CA GLU A 116 -5.07 12.47 8.95
C GLU A 116 -3.87 12.95 8.11
N LYS A 117 -3.13 13.95 8.62
CA LYS A 117 -2.07 14.63 7.88
C LYS A 117 -1.01 13.67 7.32
N ASP A 118 -0.55 12.74 8.13
CA ASP A 118 0.54 11.82 7.76
C ASP A 118 0.08 10.85 6.68
N HIS A 119 -1.13 10.28 6.83
CA HIS A 119 -1.75 9.42 5.82
C HIS A 119 -2.13 10.19 4.54
N ALA A 120 -2.48 11.46 4.64
CA ALA A 120 -2.73 12.31 3.47
C ALA A 120 -1.45 12.53 2.66
N GLY A 121 -0.30 12.69 3.32
CA GLY A 121 1.01 12.74 2.67
C GLY A 121 1.31 11.47 1.89
N LEU A 122 1.19 10.31 2.55
CA LEU A 122 1.39 9.00 1.91
C LEU A 122 0.43 8.77 0.74
N ALA A 123 -0.85 9.13 0.89
CA ALA A 123 -1.85 8.99 -0.16
C ALA A 123 -1.55 9.91 -1.36
N ALA A 124 -1.11 11.14 -1.11
CA ALA A 124 -0.69 12.06 -2.17
C ALA A 124 0.51 11.51 -2.93
N GLU A 125 1.53 11.03 -2.24
CA GLU A 125 2.71 10.40 -2.85
C GLU A 125 2.32 9.17 -3.69
N ALA A 126 1.43 8.32 -3.18
CA ALA A 126 0.91 7.18 -3.92
C ALA A 126 0.16 7.59 -5.20
N MET A 127 -0.61 8.67 -5.17
CA MET A 127 -1.25 9.21 -6.38
C MET A 127 -0.23 9.72 -7.40
N MET A 128 0.80 10.43 -6.94
CA MET A 128 1.88 10.94 -7.80
C MET A 128 2.62 9.78 -8.46
N TYR A 129 2.91 8.71 -7.70
CA TYR A 129 3.52 7.49 -8.22
C TYR A 129 2.63 6.78 -9.24
N ALA A 130 1.35 6.59 -8.94
CA ALA A 130 0.40 5.98 -9.87
C ALA A 130 0.26 6.77 -11.18
N ALA A 131 0.41 8.10 -11.11
CA ALA A 131 0.37 9.00 -12.27
C ALA A 131 1.71 9.13 -13.02
N GLY A 132 2.79 8.51 -12.51
CA GLY A 132 4.12 8.56 -13.12
C GLY A 132 4.91 9.85 -12.85
N PHE A 133 4.51 10.67 -11.88
CA PHE A 133 5.18 11.94 -11.52
C PHE A 133 6.13 11.75 -10.32
N MET A 134 7.27 11.09 -10.54
CA MET A 134 8.21 10.74 -9.47
C MET A 134 9.67 10.98 -9.86
N ASP A 135 9.92 12.04 -10.63
CA ASP A 135 11.24 12.64 -10.60
C ASP A 135 11.38 13.47 -9.31
N ASN A 136 12.60 13.87 -8.96
CA ASN A 136 12.87 14.72 -7.79
C ASN A 136 12.09 16.05 -7.83
N SER A 137 11.48 16.42 -8.96
CA SER A 137 10.68 17.65 -9.10
C SER A 137 9.27 17.55 -8.48
N ALA A 138 8.81 16.32 -8.24
CA ALA A 138 7.47 16.03 -7.72
C ALA A 138 7.47 15.45 -6.29
N ASP A 139 8.65 15.17 -5.73
CA ASP A 139 8.83 14.71 -4.37
C ASP A 139 8.53 15.85 -3.37
N PRO A 140 7.49 15.73 -2.52
CA PRO A 140 7.13 16.76 -1.56
C PRO A 140 8.16 16.94 -0.43
N GLU A 141 9.11 16.00 -0.29
CA GLU A 141 10.17 16.00 0.72
C GLU A 141 11.56 16.35 0.14
N SER A 142 11.71 16.54 -1.18
CA SER A 142 13.00 16.79 -1.86
C SER A 142 13.67 18.14 -1.55
N GLY A 143 13.15 18.87 -0.56
CA GLY A 143 13.78 20.05 0.04
C GLY A 143 14.60 19.75 1.31
N GLU A 144 14.55 18.55 1.87
CA GLU A 144 15.35 18.20 3.05
C GLU A 144 16.71 17.61 2.64
N VAL A 145 17.77 18.34 2.96
CA VAL A 145 19.16 18.11 2.49
C VAL A 145 19.78 16.80 3.05
N ASP A 146 19.08 16.03 3.90
CA ASP A 146 19.63 14.90 4.65
C ASP A 146 18.76 13.61 4.67
N GLY A 147 17.97 13.35 3.62
CA GLY A 147 17.16 12.12 3.51
C GLY A 147 17.65 11.16 2.43
N TYR A 148 17.74 9.85 2.73
CA TYR A 148 17.85 8.81 1.69
C TYR A 148 16.75 9.02 0.65
N ALA A 149 17.10 9.23 -0.61
CA ALA A 149 16.12 9.25 -1.69
C ALA A 149 15.41 7.88 -1.72
N THR A 150 14.15 7.83 -1.27
CA THR A 150 13.35 6.60 -1.11
C THR A 150 12.25 6.46 -2.17
N GLY A 151 12.30 7.30 -3.21
CA GLY A 151 11.36 7.23 -4.33
C GLY A 151 11.56 5.97 -5.18
N PRO A 152 10.50 5.27 -5.61
CA PRO A 152 10.58 4.11 -6.50
C PRO A 152 11.06 4.37 -7.95
N LEU A 153 11.52 5.58 -8.28
CA LEU A 153 12.31 5.87 -9.50
C LEU A 153 13.68 6.48 -9.16
N ALA A 154 14.08 6.52 -7.89
CA ALA A 154 15.47 6.81 -7.54
C ALA A 154 16.33 5.75 -8.25
N MET A 155 17.51 6.13 -8.77
CA MET A 155 18.42 5.16 -9.41
C MET A 155 18.66 3.92 -8.53
N ALA A 156 18.73 4.11 -7.21
CA ALA A 156 18.87 3.00 -6.24
C ALA A 156 17.66 2.05 -6.16
N HIS A 157 16.47 2.49 -6.60
CA HIS A 157 15.31 1.66 -6.81
C HIS A 157 15.29 1.07 -8.23
N GLU A 158 15.52 1.84 -9.31
CA GLU A 158 15.56 1.30 -10.68
C GLU A 158 16.61 0.19 -10.85
N GLU A 159 17.80 0.33 -10.25
CA GLU A 159 18.84 -0.72 -10.20
C GLU A 159 18.37 -2.01 -9.47
N ARG A 160 17.31 -1.96 -8.65
CA ARG A 160 16.67 -3.15 -8.04
C ARG A 160 15.70 -3.88 -8.98
N TRP A 161 15.26 -3.25 -10.07
CA TRP A 161 14.21 -3.75 -10.96
C TRP A 161 14.66 -3.97 -12.42
N ASP A 162 15.88 -3.56 -12.77
CA ASP A 162 16.54 -3.98 -14.01
C ASP A 162 16.89 -5.49 -13.93
N TRP A 163 15.97 -6.34 -14.40
CA TRP A 163 16.24 -7.76 -14.71
C TRP A 163 15.34 -8.30 -15.82
#